data_AF-A0A3L7AA15-F1
#
_entry.id   AF-A0A3L7AA15-F1
#
_cell.length_a   1.000
_cell.length_b   1.000
_cell.length_c   1.000
_cell.angle_alpha   90.00
_cell.angle_beta   90.00
_cell.angle_gamma   90.00
#
_symmetry.space_group_name_H-M   'P 1'
#
loop_
_entity.id
_entity.type
_entity.pdbx_description
1 polymer ?
#
loop_
_entity_poly.entity_id
_entity_poly.type
_entity_poly.pdbx_seq_one_letter_code
_entity_poly.pdbx_strand_id
1 'polypeptide(L)'
;MRSFDPLSFWLQSAVSTPQPGTDVHHIVEQSPARADGFPDEMIEAPENRVRISRLKHWEITRWYATRNRDFGGQSPRDFLRGKDWHTRVRIGRERLIKEGILKP
;
A
#
# COMPACT_ATOMS: atom_id res chain seq x y z
N MET A 1 -10.29 0.03 -22.59
CA MET A 1 -9.85 1.44 -22.51
C MET A 1 -9.53 1.71 -21.05
N ARG A 2 -8.26 1.86 -20.67
CA ARG A 2 -7.88 2.07 -19.26
C ARG A 2 -8.19 3.52 -18.90
N SER A 3 -9.14 3.74 -18.01
CA SER A 3 -9.45 5.06 -17.46
C SER A 3 -8.19 5.62 -16.80
N PHE A 4 -7.67 6.71 -17.34
CA PHE A 4 -6.60 7.48 -16.71
C PHE A 4 -7.24 8.26 -15.58
N ASP A 5 -7.06 7.83 -14.33
CA ASP A 5 -7.54 8.59 -13.17
C ASP A 5 -6.47 9.59 -12.76
N PRO A 6 -6.63 10.89 -13.06
CA PRO A 6 -5.61 11.90 -12.79
C PRO A 6 -5.29 11.99 -11.31
N LEU A 7 -6.23 11.68 -10.40
CA LEU A 7 -6.00 11.76 -8.96
C LEU A 7 -4.98 10.73 -8.46
N SER A 8 -5.02 9.52 -9.00
CA SER A 8 -4.06 8.45 -8.72
C SER A 8 -2.64 8.84 -9.16
N PHE A 9 -2.52 9.51 -10.31
CA PHE A 9 -1.26 10.06 -10.80
C PHE A 9 -0.74 11.20 -9.91
N TRP A 10 -1.61 12.13 -9.47
CA TRP A 10 -1.21 13.23 -8.58
C TRP A 10 -0.70 12.76 -7.21
N LEU A 11 -1.29 11.70 -6.64
CA LEU A 11 -0.82 11.13 -5.36
C LEU A 11 0.55 10.45 -5.47
N GLN A 12 0.86 9.87 -6.64
CA GLN A 12 2.19 9.31 -6.93
C GLN A 12 3.19 10.41 -7.27
N SER A 13 2.79 11.43 -8.04
CA SER A 13 3.67 12.57 -8.36
C SER A 13 4.00 13.41 -7.13
N ALA A 14 3.08 13.49 -6.15
CA ALA A 14 3.31 14.18 -4.88
C ALA A 14 4.33 13.46 -3.97
N VAL A 15 4.67 12.19 -4.22
CA VAL A 15 5.66 11.45 -3.41
C VAL A 15 6.99 12.21 -3.33
N SER A 16 7.39 12.90 -4.40
CA SER A 16 8.65 13.65 -4.45
C SER A 16 8.63 14.98 -3.68
N THR A 17 7.47 15.47 -3.22
CA THR A 17 7.34 16.74 -2.51
C THR A 17 6.79 16.52 -1.09
N PRO A 18 7.59 16.72 -0.04
CA PRO A 18 7.10 16.64 1.34
C PRO A 18 5.97 17.64 1.60
N GLN A 19 4.91 17.18 2.28
CA GLN A 19 3.79 18.05 2.71
C GLN A 19 3.52 17.84 4.20
N PRO A 20 3.37 18.91 5.00
CA PRO A 20 3.02 18.80 6.42
C PRO A 20 1.76 17.93 6.64
N GLY A 21 1.80 17.08 7.67
CA GLY A 21 0.69 16.19 8.00
C GLY A 21 0.52 14.96 7.09
N THR A 22 1.41 14.76 6.10
CA THR A 22 1.40 13.61 5.21
C THR A 22 2.64 12.74 5.38
N ASP A 23 2.51 11.46 5.04
CA ASP A 23 3.60 10.50 4.94
C ASP A 23 3.54 9.80 3.58
N VAL A 24 4.66 9.21 3.15
CA VAL A 24 4.68 8.30 2.00
C VAL A 24 4.42 6.89 2.52
N HIS A 25 3.43 6.22 1.94
CA HIS A 25 3.06 4.86 2.26
C HIS A 25 3.43 3.94 1.09
N HIS A 26 4.01 2.78 1.41
CA HIS A 26 4.20 1.72 0.43
C HIS A 26 2.94 0.85 0.34
N ILE A 27 2.37 0.69 -0.86
CA ILE A 27 1.18 -0.11 -1.12
C ILE A 27 1.42 -1.56 -0.65
N VAL A 28 2.57 -2.11 -1.03
CA VAL A 28 3.15 -3.34 -0.49
C VAL A 28 4.13 -3.01 0.63
N GLU A 29 3.94 -3.58 1.83
CA GLU A 29 4.82 -3.30 2.98
C GLU A 29 6.29 -3.64 2.69
N GLN A 30 7.17 -2.66 2.96
CA GLN A 30 8.59 -2.69 2.64
C GLN A 30 9.34 -3.86 3.31
N SER A 31 9.31 -3.95 4.65
CA SER A 31 10.08 -4.96 5.38
C SER A 31 9.64 -6.41 5.11
N PRO A 32 8.32 -6.73 5.08
CA PRO A 32 7.87 -8.07 4.69
C PRO A 32 8.20 -8.44 3.25
N ALA A 33 8.17 -7.48 2.31
CA ALA A 33 8.57 -7.75 0.93
C ALA A 33 10.08 -8.03 0.82
N ARG A 34 10.93 -7.27 1.52
CA ARG A 34 12.37 -7.57 1.59
C ARG A 34 12.65 -8.94 2.20
N ALA A 35 11.96 -9.27 3.31
CA ALA A 35 12.12 -10.55 3.97
C ALA A 35 11.76 -11.74 3.07
N ASP A 36 10.79 -11.54 2.16
CA ASP A 36 10.37 -12.54 1.18
C ASP A 36 11.18 -12.47 -0.14
N GLY A 37 12.26 -11.69 -0.18
CA GLY A 37 13.23 -11.69 -1.28
C GLY A 37 12.82 -10.87 -2.51
N PHE A 38 11.84 -9.96 -2.40
CA PHE A 38 11.52 -9.05 -3.50
C PHE A 38 12.63 -8.00 -3.70
N PRO A 39 12.96 -7.66 -4.95
CA PRO A 39 14.02 -6.70 -5.26
C PRO A 39 13.65 -5.28 -4.81
N ASP A 40 14.66 -4.52 -4.35
CA ASP A 40 14.47 -3.14 -3.87
C ASP A 40 13.94 -2.22 -4.97
N GLU A 41 14.27 -2.49 -6.24
CA GLU A 41 13.76 -1.73 -7.39
C GLU A 41 12.23 -1.82 -7.51
N MET A 42 11.63 -2.95 -7.11
CA MET A 42 10.17 -3.10 -7.06
C MET A 42 9.58 -2.49 -5.79
N ILE A 43 10.25 -2.66 -4.65
CA ILE A 43 9.78 -2.17 -3.35
C ILE A 43 9.77 -0.65 -3.32
N GLU A 44 10.83 -0.02 -3.82
CA GLU A 44 11.02 1.43 -3.81
C GLU A 44 10.49 2.14 -5.05
N ALA A 45 9.90 1.39 -5.99
CA ALA A 45 9.30 1.90 -7.21
C ALA A 45 8.25 3.00 -6.90
N PRO A 46 8.19 4.09 -7.67
CA PRO A 46 7.14 5.10 -7.55
C PRO A 46 5.72 4.50 -7.57
N GLU A 47 5.52 3.44 -8.35
CA GLU A 47 4.25 2.73 -8.50
C GLU A 47 3.79 2.05 -7.21
N ASN A 48 4.73 1.70 -6.32
CA ASN A 48 4.46 1.11 -5.02
C ASN A 48 4.30 2.18 -3.91
N ARG A 49 4.35 3.47 -4.23
CA ARG A 49 4.31 4.56 -3.24
C ARG A 49 3.11 5.45 -3.44
N VAL A 50 2.54 5.93 -2.34
CA VAL A 50 1.44 6.88 -2.34
C VAL A 50 1.59 7.86 -1.18
N ARG A 51 1.41 9.15 -1.41
CA ARG A 51 1.37 10.14 -0.32
C ARG A 51 -0.02 10.17 0.30
N ILE A 52 -0.10 10.00 1.61
CA ILE A 52 -1.37 9.96 2.35
C ILE A 52 -1.28 10.77 3.64
N SER A 53 -2.41 11.09 4.26
CA SER A 53 -2.41 11.72 5.58
C SER A 53 -1.77 10.77 6.60
N ARG A 54 -1.04 11.34 7.57
CA ARG A 54 -0.38 10.57 8.65
C ARG A 54 -1.35 9.70 9.43
N LEU A 55 -2.57 10.20 9.69
CA LEU A 55 -3.61 9.43 10.36
C LEU A 55 -3.98 8.18 9.55
N LYS A 56 -4.22 8.33 8.24
CA LYS A 56 -4.53 7.21 7.35
C LYS A 56 -3.36 6.22 7.27
N HIS A 57 -2.13 6.71 7.28
CA HIS A 57 -0.95 5.86 7.32
C HIS A 57 -0.95 4.96 8.56
N TRP A 58 -1.21 5.52 9.75
CA TRP A 58 -1.30 4.73 10.98
C TRP A 58 -2.46 3.73 10.97
N GLU A 59 -3.63 4.12 10.46
CA GLU A 59 -4.79 3.23 10.34
C GLU A 59 -4.50 2.02 9.44
N ILE A 60 -3.83 2.22 8.30
CA ILE A 60 -3.48 1.13 7.38
C ILE A 60 -2.39 0.24 7.97
N THR A 61 -1.34 0.83 8.55
CA THR A 61 -0.28 0.07 9.23
C THR A 61 -0.84 -0.79 10.36
N ARG A 62 -1.79 -0.25 11.14
CA ARG A 62 -2.50 -1.02 12.18
C ARG A 62 -3.35 -2.13 11.58
N TRP A 63 -4.05 -1.88 10.47
CA TRP A 63 -4.82 -2.90 9.77
C TRP A 63 -3.95 -4.06 9.31
N TYR A 64 -2.78 -3.81 8.70
CA TYR A 64 -1.82 -4.85 8.30
C TYR A 64 -1.36 -5.72 9.48
N ALA A 65 -1.29 -5.15 10.68
CA ALA A 65 -0.91 -5.86 11.91
C ALA A 65 -2.07 -6.56 12.62
N THR A 66 -3.33 -6.28 12.26
CA THR A 66 -4.50 -6.73 13.01
C THR A 66 -5.12 -7.97 12.37
N ARG A 67 -5.27 -9.04 13.16
CA ARG A 67 -5.97 -10.26 12.76
C ARG A 67 -7.41 -9.95 12.36
N ASN A 68 -7.87 -10.47 11.23
CA ASN A 68 -9.25 -10.28 10.80
C ASN A 68 -9.79 -11.51 10.04
N ARG A 69 -11.12 -11.60 9.93
CA ARG A 69 -11.81 -12.76 9.38
C ARG A 69 -11.65 -12.90 7.86
N ASP A 70 -11.43 -11.79 7.15
CA ASP A 70 -11.26 -11.76 5.70
C ASP A 70 -9.99 -12.53 5.27
N PHE A 71 -9.01 -12.68 6.17
CA PHE A 71 -7.79 -13.46 5.97
C PHE A 71 -7.74 -14.73 6.84
N GLY A 72 -8.88 -15.35 7.10
CA GLY A 72 -8.95 -16.61 7.85
C GLY A 72 -8.47 -16.49 9.30
N GLY A 73 -8.62 -15.31 9.91
CA GLY A 73 -8.17 -15.04 11.27
C GLY A 73 -6.68 -14.71 11.40
N GLN A 74 -5.97 -14.52 10.29
CA GLN A 74 -4.60 -13.98 10.27
C GLN A 74 -4.61 -12.46 10.12
N SER A 75 -3.49 -11.81 10.42
CA SER A 75 -3.29 -10.42 9.97
C SER A 75 -3.06 -10.41 8.46
N PRO A 76 -3.39 -9.33 7.73
CA PRO A 76 -3.07 -9.22 6.31
C PRO A 76 -1.57 -9.44 6.05
N ARG A 77 -0.70 -8.93 6.93
CA ARG A 77 0.75 -9.13 6.83
C ARG A 77 1.15 -10.60 6.91
N ASP A 78 0.59 -11.35 7.85
CA ASP A 78 0.89 -12.79 7.99
C ASP A 78 0.35 -13.57 6.80
N PHE A 79 -0.88 -13.28 6.37
CA PHE A 79 -1.50 -13.93 5.21
C PHE A 79 -0.72 -13.71 3.91
N LEU A 80 -0.13 -12.53 3.75
CA LEU A 80 0.63 -12.16 2.55
C LEU A 80 2.03 -12.76 2.50
N ARG A 81 2.55 -13.35 3.59
CA ARG A 81 3.87 -14.00 3.56
C ARG A 81 3.95 -15.08 2.49
N GLY A 82 5.03 -15.07 1.72
CA GLY A 82 5.25 -15.99 0.60
C GLY A 82 4.28 -15.82 -0.58
N LYS A 83 3.36 -14.84 -0.56
CA LYS A 83 2.53 -14.51 -1.73
C LYS A 83 3.32 -13.69 -2.75
N ASP A 84 2.96 -13.85 -4.02
CA ASP A 84 3.53 -13.10 -5.13
C ASP A 84 3.24 -11.58 -5.04
N TRP A 85 4.00 -10.80 -5.81
CA TRP A 85 3.89 -9.33 -5.83
C TRP A 85 2.51 -8.84 -6.23
N HIS A 86 1.90 -9.45 -7.26
CA HIS A 86 0.61 -9.03 -7.79
C HIS A 86 -0.49 -9.17 -6.74
N THR A 87 -0.48 -10.27 -5.97
CA THR A 87 -1.40 -10.50 -4.85
C THR A 87 -1.25 -9.43 -3.77
N ARG A 88 -0.02 -9.04 -3.41
CA ARG A 88 0.25 -7.98 -2.43
C ARG A 88 -0.25 -6.63 -2.92
N VAL A 89 0.07 -6.27 -4.17
CA VAL A 89 -0.37 -5.01 -4.79
C VAL A 89 -1.90 -4.93 -4.82
N ARG A 90 -2.57 -6.01 -5.23
CA ARG A 90 -4.03 -6.06 -5.29
C ARG A 90 -4.64 -5.78 -3.91
N ILE A 91 -4.22 -6.51 -2.89
CA ILE A 91 -4.74 -6.35 -1.52
C ILE A 91 -4.44 -4.96 -0.96
N GLY A 92 -3.22 -4.44 -1.17
CA GLY A 92 -2.86 -3.09 -0.74
C GLY A 92 -3.70 -2.01 -1.43
N ARG A 93 -3.94 -2.13 -2.74
CA ARG A 93 -4.80 -1.20 -3.50
C ARG A 93 -6.25 -1.27 -3.04
N GLU A 94 -6.80 -2.47 -2.87
CA GLU A 94 -8.16 -2.66 -2.33
C GLU A 94 -8.31 -1.99 -0.95
N ARG A 95 -7.29 -2.09 -0.10
CA ARG A 95 -7.28 -1.42 1.20
C ARG A 95 -7.31 0.11 1.06
N LEU A 96 -6.47 0.66 0.18
CA LEU A 96 -6.43 2.11 -0.08
C LEU A 96 -7.74 2.63 -0.68
N ILE A 97 -8.39 1.86 -1.56
CA ILE A 97 -9.72 2.19 -2.10
C ILE A 97 -10.77 2.18 -0.99
N LYS A 98 -10.76 1.16 -0.13
CA LYS A 98 -11.70 1.06 1.01
C LYS A 98 -11.56 2.23 1.99
N GLU A 99 -10.36 2.80 2.10
CA GLU A 99 -10.07 3.97 2.93
C GLU A 99 -10.33 5.31 2.22
N GLY A 100 -10.83 5.29 0.98
CA GLY A 100 -11.14 6.49 0.19
C GLY A 100 -9.90 7.25 -0.30
N ILE A 101 -8.72 6.62 -0.27
CA ILE A 101 -7.45 7.23 -0.71
C ILE A 101 -7.31 7.12 -2.22
N LEU A 102 -7.62 5.95 -2.78
CA LEU A 102 -7.63 5.70 -4.22
C LEU A 102 -9.07 5.55 -4.70
N LYS A 103 -9.30 5.81 -5.98
CA LYS A 103 -10.57 5.51 -6.63
C LYS A 103 -10.58 4.06 -7.16
N PRO A 104 -11.78 3.45 -7.30
CA PRO A 104 -11.95 2.13 -7.90
C PRO A 104 -11.49 2.06 -9.37
#